data_AF-A0A3D3XSU7-F1
#
_entry.id   AF-A0A3D3XSU7-F1
#
_cell.length_a   1.000
_cell.length_b   1.000
_cell.length_c   1.000
_cell.angle_alpha   90.00
_cell.angle_beta   90.00
_cell.angle_gamma   90.00
#
_symmetry.space_group_name_H-M   'P 1'
#
loop_
_entity.id
_entity.type
_entity.pdbx_description
1 polymer ?
#
loop_
_entity_poly.entity_id
_entity_poly.type
_entity_poly.pdbx_seq_one_letter_code
_entity_poly.pdbx_strand_id
1 'polypeptide(L)'
;MRAVAQNSLAAIIILYATLVILEKAEGGTFMREKGTLRSKSDDQQLVNDPRVQHLSYVFEETGETIPYALFVPAAYSAEIETPLLVSLHGLTRTHDWLMGYEGLLDYADDL
;
A
#
# COMPACT_ATOMS: atom_id res chain seq x y z
N MET A 1 46.12 -17.06 44.04
CA MET A 1 45.01 -17.56 43.18
C MET A 1 43.81 -16.61 43.25
N ARG A 2 43.89 -15.42 42.62
CA ARG A 2 42.76 -14.46 42.55
C ARG A 2 42.67 -13.71 41.21
N ALA A 3 43.77 -13.63 40.45
CA ALA A 3 43.79 -13.01 39.12
C ALA A 3 43.06 -13.82 38.04
N VAL A 4 43.02 -15.16 38.14
CA VAL A 4 42.36 -16.02 37.13
C VAL A 4 40.82 -15.91 37.19
N ALA A 5 40.25 -15.73 38.39
CA ALA A 5 38.80 -15.68 38.60
C ALA A 5 38.15 -14.36 38.15
N GLN A 6 38.90 -13.25 38.17
CA GLN A 6 38.39 -11.95 37.74
C GLN A 6 38.38 -11.81 36.22
N ASN A 7 39.36 -12.42 35.55
CA ASN A 7 39.45 -12.45 34.09
C ASN A 7 38.38 -13.32 33.45
N SER A 8 37.95 -14.39 34.13
CA SER A 8 36.88 -15.28 33.65
C SER A 8 35.50 -14.62 33.74
N LEU A 9 35.24 -13.77 34.74
CA LEU A 9 33.99 -12.99 34.80
C LEU A 9 33.89 -11.96 33.66
N ALA A 10 34.98 -11.25 33.37
CA ALA A 10 35.03 -10.32 32.26
C ALA A 10 34.82 -11.04 30.90
N ALA A 11 35.42 -12.21 30.73
CA ALA A 11 35.25 -13.02 29.53
C ALA A 11 33.78 -13.50 29.35
N ILE A 12 33.11 -13.89 30.42
CA ILE A 12 31.70 -14.31 30.39
C ILE A 12 30.78 -13.15 30.02
N ILE A 13 31.02 -11.96 30.59
CA ILE A 13 30.24 -10.75 30.27
C ILE A 13 30.40 -10.36 28.80
N ILE A 14 31.63 -10.39 28.27
CA ILE A 14 31.89 -10.10 26.86
C ILE A 14 31.22 -11.14 25.97
N LEU A 15 31.33 -12.43 26.30
CA LEU A 15 30.70 -13.49 25.51
C LEU A 15 29.17 -13.34 25.48
N TYR A 16 28.56 -13.06 26.64
CA TYR A 16 27.12 -12.81 26.75
C TYR A 16 26.68 -11.56 25.98
N ALA A 17 27.41 -10.45 26.10
CA ALA A 17 27.13 -9.23 25.36
C ALA A 17 27.23 -9.45 23.85
N THR A 18 28.23 -10.22 23.38
CA THR A 18 28.37 -10.57 21.96
C THR A 18 27.21 -11.46 21.50
N LEU A 19 26.78 -12.43 22.32
CA LEU A 19 25.63 -13.30 22.02
C LEU A 19 24.33 -12.50 21.91
N VAL A 20 24.09 -11.57 22.84
CA VAL A 20 22.93 -10.67 22.83
C VAL A 20 22.96 -9.74 21.61
N ILE A 21 24.15 -9.23 21.22
CA ILE A 21 24.31 -8.40 20.02
C ILE A 21 24.08 -9.23 18.74
N LEU A 22 24.53 -10.48 18.69
CA LEU A 22 24.29 -11.39 17.56
C LEU A 22 22.81 -11.76 17.44
N GLU A 23 22.10 -12.06 18.54
CA GLU A 23 20.65 -12.24 18.55
C GLU A 23 19.92 -10.97 18.08
N LYS A 24 20.40 -9.78 18.45
CA LYS A 24 19.87 -8.49 17.97
C LYS A 24 20.17 -8.23 16.49
N ALA A 25 21.33 -8.67 15.99
CA ALA A 25 21.75 -8.50 14.60
C ALA A 25 21.01 -9.47 13.67
N GLU A 26 20.73 -10.69 14.12
CA GLU A 26 19.84 -11.63 13.43
C GLU A 26 18.37 -11.23 13.54
N GLY A 27 18.01 -10.47 14.59
CA GLY A 27 16.79 -9.65 14.68
C GLY A 27 16.73 -8.46 13.71
N GLY A 28 17.65 -8.38 12.74
CA GLY A 28 17.61 -7.47 11.58
C GLY A 28 16.39 -7.67 10.67
N THR A 29 15.43 -8.52 11.04
CA THR A 29 14.10 -8.62 10.45
C THR A 29 13.16 -7.47 10.85
N PHE A 30 13.57 -6.53 11.71
CA PHE A 30 12.75 -5.36 12.04
C PHE A 30 12.59 -4.36 10.87
N MET A 31 13.42 -4.47 9.84
CA MET A 31 13.34 -3.64 8.61
C MET A 31 12.75 -4.38 7.41
N ARG A 32 12.04 -5.50 7.63
CA ARG A 32 11.31 -6.21 6.56
C ARG A 32 9.79 -6.00 6.62
N GLU A 33 9.27 -5.36 7.66
CA GLU A 33 7.82 -5.15 7.84
C GLU A 33 7.35 -3.74 7.44
N LYS A 34 8.26 -2.76 7.30
CA LYS A 34 7.92 -1.37 6.93
C LYS A 34 7.91 -1.07 5.43
N GLY A 35 8.26 -2.05 4.58
CA GLY A 35 8.42 -1.86 3.14
C GLY A 35 7.16 -2.08 2.30
N THR A 36 6.00 -2.35 2.92
CA THR A 36 4.79 -2.79 2.21
C THR A 36 3.52 -2.02 2.58
N LEU A 37 3.61 -0.96 3.38
CA LEU A 37 2.44 -0.19 3.79
C LEU A 37 2.21 0.94 2.79
N ARG A 38 1.02 0.97 2.19
CA ARG A 38 0.56 2.12 1.39
C ARG A 38 0.72 3.41 2.20
N SER A 39 1.02 4.48 1.50
CA SER A 39 1.16 5.82 2.03
C SER A 39 0.07 6.73 1.46
N LYS A 40 -0.22 7.85 2.13
CA LYS A 40 -1.20 8.83 1.65
C LYS A 40 -0.88 9.39 0.26
N SER A 41 0.39 9.37 -0.17
CA SER A 41 0.75 9.77 -1.53
C SER A 41 0.30 8.77 -2.60
N ASP A 42 0.02 7.52 -2.24
CA ASP A 42 -0.50 6.51 -3.17
C ASP A 42 -1.99 6.74 -3.49
N ASP A 43 -2.64 7.64 -2.74
CA ASP A 43 -4.05 8.02 -2.90
C ASP A 43 -4.21 9.33 -3.68
N GLN A 44 -3.15 9.79 -4.36
CA GLN A 44 -3.19 11.00 -5.17
C GLN A 44 -4.25 10.92 -6.27
N GLN A 45 -4.88 12.07 -6.53
CA GLN A 45 -5.90 12.28 -7.56
C GLN A 45 -5.44 13.44 -8.45
N LEU A 46 -5.56 13.27 -9.76
CA LEU A 46 -5.15 14.27 -10.75
C LEU A 46 -6.28 14.63 -11.72
N VAL A 47 -7.29 13.78 -11.87
CA VAL A 47 -8.42 14.00 -12.77
C VAL A 47 -9.46 14.88 -12.10
N ASN A 48 -9.77 15.99 -12.76
CA ASN A 48 -10.77 16.97 -12.34
C ASN A 48 -11.89 17.10 -13.40
N ASP A 49 -12.52 15.98 -13.73
CA ASP A 49 -13.74 15.94 -14.56
C ASP A 49 -14.96 15.75 -13.63
N PRO A 50 -15.99 16.62 -13.70
CA PRO A 50 -17.14 16.56 -12.80
C PRO A 50 -17.99 15.29 -12.94
N ARG A 51 -17.84 14.54 -14.04
CA ARG A 51 -18.52 13.25 -14.24
C ARG A 51 -17.87 12.12 -13.44
N VAL A 52 -16.62 12.30 -13.01
CA VAL A 52 -15.85 11.28 -12.29
C VAL A 52 -16.11 11.41 -10.80
N GLN A 53 -16.63 10.33 -10.21
CA GLN A 53 -16.81 10.20 -8.77
C GLN A 53 -15.53 9.64 -8.15
N HIS A 54 -15.04 10.29 -7.10
CA HIS A 54 -13.91 9.82 -6.30
C HIS A 54 -14.42 9.19 -5.02
N LEU A 55 -14.30 7.87 -4.91
CA LEU A 55 -14.87 7.05 -3.84
C LEU A 55 -13.75 6.28 -3.12
N SER A 56 -14.11 5.60 -2.04
CA SER A 56 -13.19 4.78 -1.26
C SER A 56 -13.87 3.52 -0.73
N TYR A 57 -13.12 2.43 -0.64
CA TYR A 57 -13.56 1.15 -0.09
C TYR A 57 -12.60 0.68 1.00
N VAL A 58 -13.12 0.12 2.09
CA VAL A 58 -12.29 -0.54 3.11
C VAL A 58 -12.08 -1.98 2.69
N PHE A 59 -10.86 -2.34 2.31
CA PHE A 59 -10.50 -3.71 1.95
C PHE A 59 -10.41 -4.56 3.23
N GLU A 60 -11.43 -5.37 3.49
CA GLU A 60 -11.64 -6.05 4.78
C GLU A 60 -10.46 -6.93 5.21
N GLU A 61 -9.80 -7.57 4.24
CA GLU A 61 -8.66 -8.46 4.47
C GLU A 61 -7.44 -7.76 5.05
N THR A 62 -7.27 -6.46 4.77
CA THR A 62 -6.13 -5.65 5.26
C THR A 62 -6.54 -4.51 6.18
N GLY A 63 -7.82 -4.14 6.18
CA GLY A 63 -8.34 -2.94 6.84
C GLY A 63 -7.94 -1.63 6.14
N GLU A 64 -7.28 -1.68 4.98
CA GLU A 64 -6.86 -0.47 4.26
C GLU A 64 -8.05 0.21 3.57
N THR A 65 -8.11 1.54 3.62
CA THR A 65 -9.05 2.33 2.82
C THR A 65 -8.41 2.62 1.47
N ILE A 66 -8.95 2.02 0.40
CA ILE A 66 -8.43 2.13 -0.97
C ILE A 66 -9.30 3.11 -1.77
N PRO A 67 -8.73 4.17 -2.34
CA PRO A 67 -9.47 5.07 -3.23
C PRO A 67 -9.66 4.45 -4.62
N TYR A 68 -10.77 4.80 -5.26
CA TYR A 68 -11.04 4.46 -6.65
C TYR A 68 -11.86 5.57 -7.33
N ALA A 69 -11.78 5.63 -8.65
CA ALA A 69 -12.59 6.52 -9.46
C ALA A 69 -13.70 5.73 -10.16
N LEU A 70 -14.90 6.29 -10.22
CA LEU A 70 -16.07 5.70 -10.86
C LEU A 70 -16.70 6.72 -11.80
N PHE A 71 -16.91 6.32 -13.05
CA PHE A 71 -17.80 7.01 -13.97
C PHE A 71 -19.07 6.17 -14.13
N VAL A 72 -20.23 6.82 -14.05
CA VAL A 72 -21.53 6.20 -14.28
C VAL A 72 -22.17 6.92 -15.46
N PRO A 73 -22.42 6.22 -16.59
CA PRO A 73 -23.09 6.80 -17.74
C PRO A 73 -24.44 7.42 -17.39
N ALA A 74 -24.81 8.51 -18.07
CA ALA A 74 -26.09 9.18 -17.84
C ALA A 74 -27.30 8.26 -18.13
N ALA A 75 -27.14 7.30 -19.03
CA ALA A 75 -28.16 6.32 -19.39
C ALA A 75 -28.27 5.14 -18.42
N TYR A 76 -27.37 5.04 -17.42
CA TYR A 76 -27.38 3.93 -16.46
C TYR A 76 -28.71 3.86 -15.69
N SER A 77 -29.24 2.65 -15.57
CA SER A 77 -30.41 2.33 -14.76
C SER A 77 -30.13 1.11 -13.89
N ALA A 78 -30.45 1.20 -12.60
CA ALA A 78 -30.29 0.08 -11.66
C ALA A 78 -31.22 -1.11 -11.98
N GLU A 79 -32.26 -0.89 -12.80
CA GLU A 79 -33.21 -1.93 -13.22
C GLU A 79 -32.70 -2.77 -14.40
N ILE A 80 -31.59 -2.35 -15.03
CA ILE A 80 -31.05 -2.99 -16.24
C ILE A 80 -29.67 -3.55 -15.93
N GLU A 81 -29.47 -4.84 -16.21
CA GLU A 81 -28.15 -5.46 -16.12
C GLU A 81 -27.19 -4.75 -17.09
N THR A 82 -26.18 -4.09 -16.54
CA THR A 82 -25.23 -3.27 -17.28
C THR A 82 -23.82 -3.84 -17.06
N PRO A 83 -22.97 -3.97 -18.11
CA PRO A 83 -21.61 -4.46 -17.95
C PRO A 83 -20.77 -3.49 -17.12
N LEU A 84 -19.83 -4.05 -16.34
CA LEU A 84 -18.83 -3.29 -15.60
C LEU A 84 -17.47 -3.42 -16.28
N LEU A 85 -16.88 -2.29 -16.66
CA LEU A 85 -15.48 -2.22 -17.09
C LEU A 85 -14.60 -1.84 -15.90
N VAL A 86 -13.65 -2.70 -15.55
CA VAL A 86 -12.62 -2.40 -14.53
C VAL A 86 -11.30 -2.15 -15.23
N SER A 87 -10.75 -0.95 -15.06
CA SER A 87 -9.48 -0.55 -15.65
C SER A 87 -8.42 -0.39 -14.57
N LEU A 88 -7.27 -1.07 -14.75
CA LEU A 88 -6.15 -1.02 -13.82
C LEU A 88 -5.05 -0.12 -14.38
N HIS A 89 -4.57 0.80 -13.56
CA HIS A 89 -3.51 1.70 -13.96
C HIS A 89 -2.14 1.02 -13.94
N GLY A 90 -1.22 1.55 -14.74
CA GLY A 90 0.18 1.12 -14.74
C GLY A 90 0.94 1.62 -13.50
N LEU A 91 2.20 1.18 -13.40
CA LEU A 91 3.13 1.64 -12.38
C LEU A 91 3.22 3.18 -12.35
N THR A 92 3.35 3.75 -11.16
CA THR A 92 3.48 5.20 -10.88
C THR A 92 2.33 6.10 -11.33
N ARG A 93 1.17 5.56 -11.70
CA ARG A 93 -0.03 6.34 -12.02
C ARG A 93 -0.99 6.42 -10.83
N THR A 94 -1.74 7.51 -10.78
CA THR A 94 -2.85 7.68 -9.83
C THR A 94 -4.01 6.77 -10.18
N HIS A 95 -4.84 6.40 -9.21
CA HIS A 95 -5.96 5.47 -9.43
C HIS A 95 -7.01 6.01 -10.40
N ASP A 96 -7.08 7.33 -10.56
CA ASP A 96 -7.99 8.04 -11.47
C ASP A 96 -7.39 8.30 -12.86
N TRP A 97 -6.09 8.04 -13.07
CA TRP A 97 -5.36 8.49 -14.27
C TRP A 97 -6.02 8.14 -15.60
N LEU A 98 -6.54 6.90 -15.70
CA LEU A 98 -7.20 6.41 -16.92
C LEU A 98 -8.49 7.17 -17.23
N MET A 99 -9.19 7.72 -16.23
CA MET A 99 -10.40 8.52 -16.45
C MET A 99 -10.13 9.82 -17.20
N GLY A 100 -8.87 10.29 -17.21
CA GLY A 100 -8.44 11.46 -17.96
C GLY A 100 -8.04 11.18 -19.41
N TYR A 101 -8.17 9.93 -19.90
CA TYR A 101 -7.88 9.62 -21.29
C TYR A 101 -8.92 10.27 -22.21
N GLU A 102 -8.43 10.98 -23.21
CA GLU A 102 -9.26 11.72 -24.16
C GLU A 102 -10.28 10.78 -24.82
N GLY A 103 -11.56 11.19 -24.77
CA GLY A 103 -12.68 10.47 -25.37
C GLY A 103 -13.12 9.20 -24.62
N LEU A 104 -12.42 8.76 -23.58
CA LEU A 104 -12.79 7.53 -22.85
C LEU A 104 -14.16 7.64 -22.19
N LEU A 105 -14.39 8.75 -21.47
CA LEU A 105 -15.67 8.96 -20.76
C LEU A 105 -16.81 9.22 -21.75
N ASP A 106 -16.53 9.87 -22.88
CA ASP A 106 -17.53 10.11 -23.92
C ASP A 106 -17.96 8.79 -24.56
N TYR A 107 -17.00 7.91 -24.88
CA TYR A 107 -17.30 6.57 -25.37
C TYR A 107 -18.09 5.74 -24.35
N ALA A 108 -17.76 5.83 -23.06
CA ALA A 108 -18.47 5.11 -22.01
C ALA A 108 -19.90 5.63 -21.80
N ASP A 109 -20.17 6.91 -22.07
CA ASP A 109 -21.50 7.52 -21.95
C ASP A 109 -22.44 7.11 -23.10
N ASP A 110 -21.87 6.77 -24.26
CA ASP A 110 -22.59 6.40 -25.48
C ASP A 110 -22.97 4.89 -25.56
N LEU A 111 -22.55 4.06 -24.60
CA LEU A 111 -22.86 2.62 -24.52
C LEU A 111 -24.26 2.33 -23.97
#